data_AF-A0A2I1HN51-F1
#
_entry.id   AF-A0A2I1HN51-F1
#
_cell.length_a   1.000
_cell.length_b   1.000
_cell.length_c   1.000
_cell.angle_alpha   90.00
_cell.angle_beta   90.00
_cell.angle_gamma   90.00
#
_symmetry.space_group_name_H-M   'P 1'
#
loop_
_entity.id
_entity.type
_entity.pdbx_description
1 polymer ?
#
loop_
_entity_poly.entity_id
_entity_poly.type
_entity_poly.pdbx_seq_one_letter_code
_entity_poly.pdbx_strand_id
1 'polypeptide(L)' 'MANNSNSKNFNMTVLTQWLEGAVIENYINYCDYSEFKNIQFINNGAFGDVYRAIWKK' A
#
# COMPACT_ATOMS: atom_id res chain seq x y z
N MET A 1 -33.71 3.74 16.88
CA MET A 1 -32.51 3.31 17.64
C MET A 1 -31.35 4.17 17.17
N ALA A 2 -30.57 4.73 18.10
CA ALA A 2 -29.66 5.84 17.83
C ALA A 2 -28.45 5.43 16.96
N ASN A 3 -28.22 6.15 15.86
CA ASN A 3 -26.95 6.15 15.14
C ASN A 3 -25.93 6.94 15.96
N ASN A 4 -25.08 6.26 16.73
CA ASN A 4 -23.88 6.85 17.28
C ASN A 4 -22.74 6.70 16.25
N SER A 5 -22.73 7.56 15.25
CA SER A 5 -21.57 7.72 14.39
C SER A 5 -20.50 8.48 15.17
N ASN A 6 -19.70 7.73 15.94
CA ASN A 6 -18.52 8.26 16.60
C ASN A 6 -17.45 8.48 15.51
N SER A 7 -17.64 9.56 14.74
CA SER A 7 -16.73 9.99 13.68
C SER A 7 -15.40 10.34 14.32
N LYS A 8 -14.43 9.41 14.25
CA LYS A 8 -13.04 9.73 14.53
C LYS A 8 -12.63 10.77 13.50
N ASN A 9 -12.60 12.03 13.90
CA ASN A 9 -12.06 13.13 13.10
C ASN A 9 -10.56 12.88 12.95
N PHE A 10 -10.18 12.08 11.95
CA PHE A 10 -8.80 11.88 11.57
C PHE A 10 -8.24 13.23 11.14
N ASN A 11 -7.26 13.72 11.89
CA ASN A 11 -6.52 14.91 11.50
C ASN A 11 -5.66 14.54 10.28
N MET A 12 -6.16 14.87 9.09
CA MET A 12 -5.49 14.60 7.82
C MET A 12 -4.08 15.21 7.79
N THR A 13 -3.89 16.39 8.39
CA THR A 13 -2.58 17.07 8.43
C THR A 13 -1.55 16.26 9.21
N VAL A 14 -1.93 15.69 10.36
CA VAL A 14 -1.03 14.84 11.17
C VAL A 14 -0.67 13.56 10.41
N LEU A 15 -1.63 12.95 9.72
CA LEU A 15 -1.38 11.76 8.90
C LEU A 15 -0.44 12.05 7.72
N THR A 16 -0.63 13.18 7.04
CA THR A 16 0.24 13.61 5.94
C THR A 16 1.67 13.83 6.41
N GLN A 17 1.88 14.54 7.53
CA GLN A 17 3.21 14.77 8.10
C GLN A 17 3.91 13.48 8.48
N TRP A 18 3.19 12.53 9.09
CA TRP A 18 3.74 11.22 9.40
C TRP A 18 4.14 10.45 8.14
N LEU A 19 3.30 10.47 7.09
CA LEU A 19 3.58 9.78 5.84
C LEU A 19 4.80 10.37 5.12
N GLU A 20 4.90 11.69 5.06
CA GLU A 20 6.07 12.39 4.49
C GLU A 20 7.36 12.00 5.20
N GLY A 21 7.35 12.00 6.55
CA GLY A 21 8.48 11.52 7.34
C GLY A 21 8.80 10.05 7.07
N ALA A 22 7.79 9.20 6.93
CA ALA A 22 8.00 7.78 6.65
C ALA A 22 8.65 7.52 5.29
N VAL A 23 8.35 8.36 4.29
CA VAL A 23 8.99 8.31 2.97
C VAL A 23 10.43 8.83 3.06
N ILE A 24 10.68 9.98 3.69
CA ILE A 24 12.02 10.58 3.81
C ILE A 24 12.99 9.66 4.56
N GLU A 25 12.52 9.06 5.65
CA GLU A 25 13.32 8.17 6.49
C GLU A 25 13.43 6.74 5.90
N ASN A 26 12.89 6.50 4.70
CA ASN A 26 12.85 5.20 4.04
C ASN A 26 12.27 4.07 4.92
N TYR A 27 11.32 4.39 5.80
CA TYR A 27 10.57 3.37 6.56
C TYR A 27 9.67 2.53 5.65
N ILE A 28 9.32 3.05 4.47
CA ILE A 28 8.57 2.35 3.43
C ILE A 28 9.54 1.94 2.32
N ASN A 29 9.73 0.63 2.15
CA ASN A 29 10.58 0.11 1.08
C ASN A 29 9.89 0.30 -0.27
N TYR A 30 10.53 1.04 -1.17
CA TYR A 30 10.19 1.01 -2.59
C TYR A 30 10.74 -0.29 -3.19
N CYS A 31 9.86 -1.10 -3.79
CA CYS A 31 10.26 -2.31 -4.52
C CYS A 31 10.00 -2.05 -6.00
N ASP A 32 11.07 -1.91 -6.79
CA ASP A 32 10.91 -1.71 -8.23
C ASP A 32 10.37 -2.98 -8.90
N TYR A 33 9.48 -2.83 -9.88
CA TYR A 33 8.91 -3.99 -10.57
C TYR A 33 9.98 -4.85 -11.27
N SER A 34 11.10 -4.25 -11.65
CA SER A 34 12.26 -4.95 -12.22
C SER A 34 13.00 -5.88 -11.25
N GLU A 35 12.78 -5.74 -9.93
CA GLU A 35 13.36 -6.60 -8.89
C GLU A 35 12.64 -7.96 -8.78
N PHE A 36 11.44 -8.06 -9.34
CA PHE A 36 10.68 -9.31 -9.34
C PHE A 36 11.11 -10.20 -10.50
N LYS A 37 11.35 -11.48 -10.19
CA LYS A 37 11.66 -12.52 -11.18
C LYS A 37 10.66 -13.65 -11.11
N ASN A 38 10.64 -14.48 -12.15
CA ASN A 38 9.71 -15.60 -12.26
C ASN A 38 8.25 -15.13 -12.07
N ILE A 39 7.90 -14.06 -12.77
CA ILE A 39 6.54 -13.48 -12.76
C ILE A 39 5.63 -14.47 -13.50
N GLN A 40 4.60 -14.95 -12.82
CA GLN A 40 3.68 -15.93 -13.33
C GLN A 40 2.24 -15.48 -13.09
N PHE A 41 1.45 -15.45 -14.14
CA PHE A 41 0.04 -15.12 -14.06
C PHE A 41 -0.71 -16.18 -13.25
N ILE A 42 -1.57 -15.73 -12.34
CA ILE A 42 -2.47 -16.58 -11.57
C ILE A 42 -3.89 -16.41 -12.09
N ASN A 43 -4.39 -15.18 -12.12
CA ASN A 43 -5.76 -14.89 -12.52
C ASN A 43 -5.97 -13.39 -12.82
N ASN A 44 -7.10 -13.06 -13.43
CA ASN A 44 -7.58 -11.69 -13.65
C ASN A 44 -8.89 -11.49 -12.88
N GLY A 45 -9.09 -10.28 -12.36
CA GLY A 45 -10.36 -9.83 -11.78
C GLY A 45 -10.77 -8.46 -12.33
N ALA A 46 -11.92 -7.95 -11.86
CA ALA A 46 -12.50 -6.69 -12.33
C ALA A 46 -11.58 -5.46 -12.19
N PHE A 47 -10.59 -5.53 -11.30
CA PHE A 47 -9.69 -4.42 -10.95
C PHE A 47 -8.23 -4.68 -11.31
N GLY A 48 -7.92 -5.79 -11.98
CA GLY A 48 -6.56 -6.08 -12.44
C GLY A 48 -6.16 -7.55 -12.44
N ASP A 49 -4.90 -7.77 -12.81
CA ASP A 49 -4.26 -9.08 -12.89
C ASP A 49 -3.49 -9.42 -11.61
N VAL A 50 -3.50 -10.70 -11.26
CA VAL A 50 -2.78 -11.26 -10.12
C VAL A 50 -1.62 -12.09 -10.64
N TYR A 51 -0.41 -11.73 -10.21
CA TYR A 51 0.82 -12.43 -10.54
C TYR A 51 1.52 -12.93 -9.26
N ARG A 52 2.14 -14.11 -9.35
CA ARG A 52 3.14 -14.57 -8.39
C ARG A 52 4.53 -14.23 -8.92
N ALA A 53 5.40 -13.69 -8.07
CA ALA A 53 6.79 -13.48 -8.40
C ALA A 53 7.71 -13.74 -7.19
N ILE A 54 9.00 -13.89 -7.46
CA ILE A 54 10.06 -13.98 -6.46
C ILE A 54 10.75 -12.61 -6.39
N TRP A 55 10.74 -11.98 -5.22
CA TRP A 55 11.51 -10.76 -4.98
C TRP A 55 12.99 -11.11 -4.81
N LYS A 56 13.84 -10.60 -5.71
CA LYS A 56 15.30 -10.73 -5.59
C LYS A 56 15.87 -9.42 -5.09
N LYS A 57 15.88 -9.25 -3.78
CA LYS A 57 16.69 -8.22 -3.13
C LYS A 57 18.17 -8.44 -3.41
#